data_AF-A0AAW2DCD4-F1
#
_entry.id   AF-A0AAW2DCD4-F1
#
_cell.length_a   1.000
_cell.length_b   1.000
_cell.length_c   1.000
_cell.angle_alpha   90.00
_cell.angle_beta   90.00
_cell.angle_gamma   90.00
#
_symmetry.space_group_name_H-M   'P 1'
#
loop_
_entity.id
_entity.type
_entity.pdbx_description
1 polymer ?
#
loop_
_entity_poly.entity_id
_entity_poly.type
_entity_poly.pdbx_seq_one_letter_code
_entity_poly.pdbx_strand_id
1 'polypeptide(L)'
;MSCIGREYMEEKIPYVACVVHPLFTYRGDELVDYIPGVSTIRNADHPTFTYGDGRQVLPGVLEERGDELVDYIPGVSTIRIADLPSLTHGDGRLVLPGVLEGISSVSKKAQYLLFTTFHELEAEAIDAIKANLPIPVYHIGPAISYLELEEKNASITNSNNGVNYLQWLDSQPPYSVLYISMGSFLWVSNAQMDEIIGGIRDSGVRCLWVSRGETGQFKDCNDDMSLVVPWCDQLKVLCHSSIGAFWTHCGWNSTLEAVFAGVPMLTFPIFWDQVPISKHIVEDWKIGWKVKKDVGVVTRSEISELVKRFMDNKSDEMNATRQRAKELQKSSQMTHLLQYCKRWAI
;
A
#
# COMPACT_ATOMS: atom_id res chain seq x y z
N MET A 1 40.75 23.26 -4.33
CA MET A 1 40.51 23.81 -5.69
C MET A 1 39.29 23.09 -6.24
N SER A 2 38.16 23.67 -6.60
CA SER A 2 37.67 25.05 -6.69
C SER A 2 36.16 24.90 -6.90
N CYS A 3 35.32 25.34 -5.95
CA CYS A 3 34.38 26.45 -6.15
C CYS A 3 34.03 26.76 -7.62
N ILE A 4 33.03 26.08 -8.18
CA ILE A 4 32.09 26.64 -9.18
C ILE A 4 30.74 25.95 -8.95
N GLY A 5 29.68 26.72 -8.70
CA GLY A 5 28.30 26.21 -8.69
C GLY A 5 27.40 26.68 -7.55
N ARG A 6 27.88 27.51 -6.61
CA ARG A 6 27.07 28.05 -5.51
C ARG A 6 26.27 29.33 -5.86
N GLU A 7 26.17 29.67 -7.14
CA GLU A 7 25.57 30.93 -7.63
C GLU A 7 24.55 30.77 -8.78
N TYR A 8 24.03 29.57 -9.05
CA TYR A 8 23.03 29.36 -10.13
C TYR A 8 21.66 28.87 -9.61
N MET A 9 21.32 29.13 -8.34
CA MET A 9 20.09 28.62 -7.71
C MET A 9 19.07 29.71 -7.34
N GLU A 10 19.21 30.94 -7.85
CA GLU A 10 18.26 32.03 -7.54
C GLU A 10 17.45 32.58 -8.72
N GLU A 11 17.65 32.13 -9.96
CA GLU A 11 16.82 32.61 -11.08
C GLU A 11 16.37 31.50 -12.05
N LYS A 12 15.03 31.33 -12.11
CA LYS A 12 14.23 30.77 -13.21
C LYS A 12 14.34 29.26 -13.50
N ILE A 13 13.57 28.42 -12.79
CA ILE A 13 12.75 27.35 -13.39
C ILE A 13 11.53 27.06 -12.48
N PRO A 14 10.29 27.47 -12.81
CA PRO A 14 9.10 27.03 -12.09
C PRO A 14 8.56 25.81 -12.82
N TYR A 15 8.89 24.60 -12.39
CA TYR A 15 8.04 23.44 -12.63
C TYR A 15 7.72 22.87 -11.26
N VAL A 16 6.48 23.05 -10.79
CA VAL A 16 6.01 22.41 -9.56
C VAL A 16 5.00 21.36 -9.99
N ALA A 17 5.48 20.12 -10.10
CA ALA A 17 4.65 18.94 -10.28
C ALA A 17 4.42 18.28 -8.91
N CYS A 18 3.16 18.07 -8.53
CA CYS A 18 2.83 17.40 -7.27
C CYS A 18 2.44 15.95 -7.55
N VAL A 19 3.09 15.00 -6.90
CA VAL A 19 2.69 13.59 -6.92
C VAL A 19 1.59 13.40 -5.87
N VAL A 20 0.37 13.14 -6.30
CA VAL A 20 -0.81 13.05 -5.42
C VAL A 20 -1.42 11.65 -5.57
N HIS A 21 -2.12 11.19 -4.55
CA HIS A 21 -2.97 9.99 -4.61
C HIS A 21 -4.43 10.40 -4.88
N PRO A 22 -5.21 9.69 -5.72
CA PRO A 22 -6.55 10.15 -6.14
C PRO A 22 -7.52 10.36 -4.97
N LEU A 23 -7.32 9.64 -3.87
CA LEU A 23 -8.18 9.69 -2.67
C LEU A 23 -7.61 10.54 -1.50
N PHE A 24 -6.81 11.56 -1.83
CA PHE A 24 -6.33 12.67 -0.96
C PHE A 24 -5.00 12.46 -0.18
N THR A 25 -3.96 13.15 -0.70
CA THR A 25 -2.72 13.72 -0.11
C THR A 25 -1.92 13.03 1.03
N TYR A 26 -0.84 12.37 0.58
CA TYR A 26 0.60 12.46 0.95
C TYR A 26 1.19 11.74 2.20
N ARG A 27 1.89 10.63 1.91
CA ARG A 27 3.30 10.33 2.27
C ARG A 27 3.82 9.40 1.16
N GLY A 28 4.94 9.67 0.47
CA GLY A 28 6.25 9.89 1.03
C GLY A 28 6.83 8.54 1.42
N ASP A 29 7.30 7.77 0.43
CA ASP A 29 8.57 7.03 0.40
C ASP A 29 8.74 6.40 -1.01
N GLU A 30 9.90 6.66 -1.63
CA GLU A 30 10.43 6.10 -2.88
C GLU A 30 9.67 6.33 -4.20
N LEU A 31 9.66 7.56 -4.74
CA LEU A 31 9.62 7.75 -6.21
C LEU A 31 10.02 9.15 -6.72
N VAL A 32 11.25 9.62 -6.44
CA VAL A 32 11.89 10.64 -7.30
C VAL A 32 13.41 10.48 -7.19
N ASP A 33 13.97 9.60 -8.00
CA ASP A 33 15.28 9.84 -8.59
C ASP A 33 15.08 9.60 -10.08
N TYR A 34 15.11 10.68 -10.88
CA TYR A 34 15.26 10.75 -12.35
C TYR A 34 14.41 11.79 -13.12
N ILE A 35 13.62 12.66 -12.47
CA ILE A 35 12.93 13.76 -13.20
C ILE A 35 13.45 15.13 -12.72
N PRO A 36 14.36 15.77 -13.47
CA PRO A 36 14.78 17.14 -13.19
C PRO A 36 13.56 18.09 -13.19
N GLY A 37 13.36 18.82 -12.09
CA GLY A 37 12.28 19.81 -11.98
C GLY A 37 10.97 19.31 -11.34
N VAL A 38 10.92 18.11 -10.77
CA VAL A 38 9.79 17.67 -9.93
C VAL A 38 10.07 18.00 -8.47
N SER A 39 9.22 18.81 -7.84
CA SER A 39 9.30 19.11 -6.41
C SER A 39 8.30 18.24 -5.66
N THR A 40 8.81 17.18 -5.02
CA THR A 40 8.09 16.50 -3.94
C THR A 40 8.18 17.35 -2.68
N ILE A 41 7.06 17.55 -1.98
CA ILE A 41 7.10 18.15 -0.65
C ILE A 41 7.76 17.13 0.26
N ARG A 42 9.03 17.37 0.59
CA ARG A 42 9.71 16.78 1.75
C ARG A 42 9.15 17.52 2.96
N ASN A 43 8.51 16.81 3.89
CA ASN A 43 8.39 17.39 5.21
C ASN A 43 9.70 17.20 5.95
N ALA A 44 10.22 18.35 6.37
CA ALA A 44 11.22 18.52 7.40
C ALA A 44 10.80 17.82 8.71
N ASP A 45 11.80 17.70 9.58
CA ASP A 45 11.74 17.10 10.90
C ASP A 45 10.43 17.33 11.66
N HIS A 46 9.96 16.25 12.29
CA HIS A 46 8.92 16.16 13.31
C HIS A 46 8.37 17.46 13.89
N PRO A 47 7.03 17.62 13.99
CA PRO A 47 6.43 18.09 15.21
C PRO A 47 6.21 16.89 16.12
N THR A 48 7.05 16.77 17.13
CA THR A 48 6.78 15.98 18.33
C THR A 48 5.50 16.55 18.96
N PHE A 49 4.36 15.88 18.80
CA PHE A 49 3.19 16.19 19.61
C PHE A 49 3.27 15.38 20.90
N THR A 50 3.73 16.03 21.96
CA THR A 50 3.64 15.52 23.33
C THR A 50 2.17 15.43 23.73
N TYR A 51 1.74 14.23 24.12
CA TYR A 51 0.44 13.96 24.72
C TYR A 51 0.26 14.79 25.99
N GLY A 52 -0.83 15.56 26.08
CA GLY A 52 -1.18 16.33 27.26
C GLY A 52 -2.70 16.51 27.35
N ASP A 53 -3.24 16.16 28.52
CA ASP A 53 -4.66 16.09 28.90
C ASP A 53 -5.37 14.79 28.45
N GLY A 54 -5.21 13.74 29.26
CA GLY A 54 -5.86 12.45 29.11
C GLY A 54 -7.38 12.49 29.34
N ARG A 55 -8.12 12.97 28.35
CA ARG A 55 -9.57 12.73 28.24
C ARG A 55 -9.86 11.71 27.16
N GLN A 56 -10.34 10.55 27.60
CA GLN A 56 -10.98 9.57 26.73
C GLN A 56 -12.26 10.20 26.15
N VAL A 57 -12.31 10.35 24.83
CA VAL A 57 -13.57 10.56 24.12
C VAL A 57 -14.20 9.17 23.93
N LEU A 58 -15.38 8.97 24.50
CA LEU A 58 -16.07 7.69 24.54
C LEU A 58 -16.35 7.17 23.11
N PRO A 59 -16.06 5.88 22.80
CA PRO A 59 -16.26 5.29 21.46
C PRO A 59 -17.72 5.26 20.95
N GLY A 60 -18.70 5.43 21.83
CA GLY A 60 -20.10 5.05 21.56
C GLY A 60 -20.95 6.00 20.72
N VAL A 61 -20.47 7.19 20.32
CA VAL A 61 -21.29 8.15 19.55
C VAL A 61 -21.14 7.97 18.02
N LEU A 62 -20.17 7.16 17.56
CA LEU A 62 -19.84 7.01 16.13
C LEU A 62 -20.23 5.63 15.55
N GLU A 63 -20.50 4.62 16.38
CA GLU A 63 -21.02 3.32 15.92
C GLU A 63 -22.40 3.45 15.24
N GLU A 64 -23.21 4.44 15.61
CA GLU A 64 -24.59 4.56 15.11
C GLU A 64 -24.71 5.04 13.66
N ARG A 65 -23.65 5.59 13.05
CA ARG A 65 -23.68 6.12 11.66
C ARG A 65 -22.62 5.51 10.73
N GLY A 66 -21.82 4.56 11.21
CA GLY A 66 -20.73 3.96 10.43
C GLY A 66 -21.19 3.31 9.13
N ASP A 67 -22.38 2.71 9.15
CA ASP A 67 -22.99 2.02 8.00
C ASP A 67 -23.74 2.97 7.04
N GLU A 68 -23.84 4.26 7.36
CA GLU A 68 -24.45 5.23 6.43
C GLU A 68 -23.63 5.31 5.14
N LEU A 69 -24.33 5.39 4.02
CA LEU A 69 -23.74 5.40 2.68
C LEU A 69 -23.55 6.83 2.19
N VAL A 70 -22.41 7.06 1.54
CA VAL A 70 -22.05 8.27 0.82
C VAL A 70 -21.90 7.91 -0.66
N ASP A 71 -22.76 8.49 -1.51
CA ASP A 71 -22.83 8.24 -2.96
C ASP A 71 -22.67 9.51 -3.80
N TYR A 72 -22.42 10.66 -3.17
CA TYR A 72 -22.35 11.96 -3.83
C TYR A 72 -20.91 12.44 -4.12
N ILE A 73 -19.89 11.62 -3.85
CA ILE A 73 -18.49 11.98 -4.12
C ILE A 73 -18.14 11.63 -5.57
N PRO A 74 -17.81 12.59 -6.44
CA PRO A 74 -17.47 12.31 -7.83
C PRO A 74 -16.25 11.40 -7.95
N GLY A 75 -16.36 10.34 -8.75
CA GLY A 75 -15.27 9.40 -9.02
C GLY A 75 -15.00 8.37 -7.92
N VAL A 76 -15.83 8.34 -6.88
CA VAL A 76 -15.76 7.36 -5.79
C VAL A 76 -17.07 6.59 -5.77
N SER A 77 -16.99 5.27 -5.94
CA SER A 77 -18.16 4.40 -5.79
C SER A 77 -18.70 4.47 -4.36
N THR A 78 -19.99 4.16 -4.19
CA THR A 78 -20.69 4.26 -2.90
C THR A 78 -19.82 3.71 -1.75
N ILE A 79 -19.63 4.53 -0.73
CA ILE A 79 -18.71 4.27 0.38
C ILE A 79 -19.43 4.47 1.71
N ARG A 80 -19.18 3.59 2.68
CA ARG A 80 -19.68 3.76 4.05
C ARG A 80 -18.90 4.88 4.75
N ILE A 81 -19.54 5.59 5.67
CA ILE A 81 -18.87 6.57 6.52
C ILE A 81 -17.67 5.93 7.25
N ALA A 82 -17.81 4.68 7.70
CA ALA A 82 -16.73 3.93 8.35
C ALA A 82 -15.53 3.61 7.43
N ASP A 83 -15.72 3.62 6.10
CA ASP A 83 -14.65 3.34 5.14
C ASP A 83 -14.02 4.60 4.54
N LEU A 84 -14.50 5.79 4.90
CA LEU A 84 -13.83 7.05 4.58
C LEU A 84 -12.48 7.15 5.32
N PRO A 85 -11.52 7.96 4.82
CA PRO A 85 -10.26 8.17 5.51
C PRO A 85 -10.48 8.50 6.98
N SER A 86 -9.73 7.88 7.89
CA SER A 86 -9.93 8.05 9.34
C SER A 86 -9.77 9.50 9.82
N LEU A 87 -9.29 10.41 8.96
CA LEU A 87 -9.29 11.86 9.12
C LEU A 87 -10.68 12.50 9.28
N THR A 88 -11.73 11.81 8.83
CA THR A 88 -13.10 12.32 8.84
C THR A 88 -13.82 12.08 10.18
N HIS A 89 -13.21 11.29 11.08
CA HIS A 89 -13.79 10.84 12.36
C HIS A 89 -12.78 10.88 13.51
N GLY A 90 -13.27 10.93 14.76
CA GLY A 90 -12.41 10.94 15.97
C GLY A 90 -11.35 12.04 15.98
N ASP A 91 -10.16 11.72 16.50
CA ASP A 91 -9.00 12.62 16.59
C ASP A 91 -8.45 13.02 15.20
N GLY A 92 -8.80 12.29 14.14
CA GLY A 92 -8.44 12.61 12.77
C GLY A 92 -8.99 13.96 12.28
N ARG A 93 -10.08 14.45 12.88
CA ARG A 93 -10.64 15.78 12.57
C ARG A 93 -9.70 16.93 12.94
N LEU A 94 -8.77 16.70 13.88
CA LEU A 94 -7.82 17.72 14.32
C LEU A 94 -6.79 18.03 13.22
N VAL A 95 -6.47 17.06 12.36
CA VAL A 95 -5.50 17.24 11.27
C VAL A 95 -6.17 17.57 9.92
N LEU A 96 -7.49 17.37 9.80
CA LEU A 96 -8.27 17.63 8.58
C LEU A 96 -8.10 19.07 8.02
N PRO A 97 -8.09 20.15 8.83
CA PRO A 97 -7.87 21.50 8.30
C PRO A 97 -6.53 21.65 7.58
N GLY A 98 -5.45 21.07 8.11
CA GLY A 98 -4.13 21.11 7.49
C GLY A 98 -4.06 20.32 6.19
N VAL A 99 -4.76 19.19 6.10
CA VAL A 99 -4.90 18.40 4.87
C VAL A 99 -5.65 19.19 3.80
N LEU A 100 -6.78 19.82 4.15
CA LEU A 100 -7.55 20.66 3.24
C LEU A 100 -6.77 21.89 2.76
N GLU A 101 -5.97 22.50 3.64
CA GLU A 101 -5.07 23.60 3.28
C GLU A 101 -3.97 23.14 2.30
N GLY A 102 -3.42 21.94 2.53
CA GLY A 102 -2.47 21.30 1.62
C GLY A 102 -3.06 21.08 0.23
N ILE A 103 -4.25 20.49 0.14
CA ILE A 103 -4.97 20.27 -1.13
C ILE A 103 -5.25 21.60 -1.84
N SER A 104 -5.76 22.61 -1.11
CA SER A 104 -6.02 23.94 -1.66
C SER A 104 -4.74 24.63 -2.15
N SER A 105 -3.61 24.43 -1.46
CA SER A 105 -2.32 24.96 -1.88
C SER A 105 -1.83 24.31 -3.16
N VAL A 106 -2.01 22.99 -3.31
CA VAL A 106 -1.69 22.26 -4.53
C VAL A 106 -2.51 22.80 -5.70
N SER A 107 -3.81 22.97 -5.56
CA SER A 107 -4.67 23.48 -6.64
C SER A 107 -4.35 24.93 -7.05
N LYS A 108 -3.71 25.71 -6.17
CA LYS A 108 -3.33 27.11 -6.42
C LYS A 108 -1.91 27.28 -6.97
N LYS A 109 -0.99 26.38 -6.60
CA LYS A 109 0.45 26.54 -6.86
C LYS A 109 1.02 25.54 -7.85
N ALA A 110 0.43 24.35 -7.96
CA ALA A 110 0.92 23.32 -8.88
C ALA A 110 0.56 23.71 -10.31
N GLN A 111 1.47 23.41 -11.24
CA GLN A 111 1.19 23.57 -12.67
C GLN A 111 0.56 22.31 -13.26
N TYR A 112 0.89 21.15 -12.70
CA TYR A 112 0.40 19.85 -13.13
C TYR A 112 0.29 18.91 -11.92
N LEU A 113 -0.64 17.96 -12.00
CA LEU A 113 -0.74 16.85 -11.06
C LEU A 113 -0.26 15.56 -11.70
N LEU A 114 0.53 14.80 -10.95
CA LEU A 114 0.99 13.47 -11.32
C LEU A 114 0.41 12.46 -10.33
N PHE A 115 -0.25 11.42 -10.81
CA PHE A 115 -0.69 10.30 -9.98
C PHE A 115 0.16 9.07 -10.29
N THR A 116 0.56 8.31 -9.27
CA THR A 116 1.32 7.05 -9.45
C THR A 116 0.45 5.85 -9.82
N THR A 117 -0.83 6.09 -10.12
CA THR A 117 -1.81 5.09 -10.57
C THR A 117 -1.88 5.02 -12.10
N PHE A 118 -2.74 4.14 -12.61
CA PHE A 118 -3.05 4.01 -14.04
C PHE A 118 -4.56 4.06 -14.29
N HIS A 119 -4.94 4.45 -15.50
CA HIS A 119 -6.32 4.74 -15.85
C HIS A 119 -7.24 3.54 -15.68
N GLU A 120 -6.80 2.35 -16.09
CA GLU A 120 -7.57 1.11 -16.02
C GLU A 120 -7.88 0.67 -14.58
N LEU A 121 -7.14 1.17 -13.58
CA LEU A 121 -7.40 0.88 -12.16
C LEU A 121 -8.39 1.85 -11.52
N GLU A 122 -8.33 3.14 -11.89
CA GLU A 122 -9.04 4.24 -11.20
C GLU A 122 -9.64 5.27 -12.18
N ALA A 123 -10.21 4.81 -13.29
CA ALA A 123 -10.74 5.67 -14.36
C ALA A 123 -11.70 6.74 -13.83
N GLU A 124 -12.69 6.34 -13.03
CA GLU A 124 -13.72 7.25 -12.50
C GLU A 124 -13.12 8.36 -11.62
N ALA A 125 -12.18 8.02 -10.74
CA ALA A 125 -11.50 8.98 -9.87
C ALA A 125 -10.64 9.94 -10.69
N ILE A 126 -9.84 9.41 -11.63
CA ILE A 126 -8.97 10.22 -12.49
C ILE A 126 -9.80 11.21 -13.33
N ASP A 127 -10.88 10.75 -13.94
CA ASP A 127 -11.73 11.58 -14.79
C ASP A 127 -12.51 12.63 -13.98
N ALA A 128 -12.98 12.28 -12.79
CA ALA A 128 -13.60 13.23 -11.88
C ALA A 128 -12.61 14.33 -11.47
N ILE A 129 -11.37 13.97 -11.12
CA ILE A 129 -10.33 14.94 -10.74
C ILE A 129 -9.99 15.85 -11.92
N LYS A 130 -9.82 15.28 -13.14
CA LYS A 130 -9.59 16.06 -14.37
C LYS A 130 -10.71 17.06 -14.66
N ALA A 131 -11.97 16.67 -14.43
CA ALA A 131 -13.11 17.53 -14.69
C ALA A 131 -13.25 18.69 -13.67
N ASN A 132 -12.76 18.49 -12.44
CA ASN A 132 -12.96 19.44 -11.34
C ASN A 132 -11.73 20.32 -11.04
N LEU A 133 -10.55 20.00 -11.57
CA LEU A 133 -9.34 20.78 -11.33
C LEU A 133 -8.95 21.64 -12.54
N PRO A 134 -8.56 22.90 -12.33
CA PRO A 134 -8.16 23.82 -13.40
C PRO A 134 -6.75 23.56 -13.95
N ILE A 135 -6.05 22.54 -13.43
CA ILE A 135 -4.67 22.20 -13.78
C ILE A 135 -4.61 20.84 -14.47
N PRO A 136 -3.71 20.60 -15.43
CA PRO A 136 -3.67 19.32 -16.11
C PRO A 136 -3.24 18.19 -15.18
N VAL A 137 -3.90 17.06 -15.34
CA VAL A 137 -3.75 15.86 -14.52
C VAL A 137 -3.23 14.72 -15.37
N TYR A 138 -2.12 14.13 -14.94
CA TYR A 138 -1.46 12.99 -15.58
C TYR A 138 -1.35 11.84 -14.59
N HIS A 139 -1.36 10.63 -15.11
CA HIS A 139 -1.08 9.42 -14.36
C HIS A 139 0.15 8.73 -14.97
N ILE A 140 1.14 8.41 -14.14
CA ILE A 140 2.44 7.85 -14.52
C ILE A 140 2.64 6.43 -13.97
N GLY A 141 1.56 5.81 -13.50
CA GLY A 141 1.59 4.49 -12.90
C GLY A 141 1.42 3.32 -13.85
N PRO A 142 1.62 2.08 -13.38
CA PRO A 142 2.12 1.79 -12.03
C PRO A 142 3.60 2.17 -11.93
N ALA A 143 3.93 2.98 -10.93
CA ALA A 143 5.28 3.51 -10.77
C ALA A 143 6.15 2.45 -10.08
N ILE A 144 6.54 1.44 -10.84
CA ILE A 144 7.18 0.21 -10.37
C ILE A 144 8.51 0.03 -11.09
N SER A 145 9.59 -0.19 -10.34
CA SER A 145 10.94 -0.39 -10.90
C SER A 145 11.20 -1.83 -11.36
N TYR A 146 10.25 -2.45 -12.08
CA TYR A 146 10.33 -3.87 -12.44
C TYR A 146 11.50 -4.18 -13.41
N LEU A 147 11.74 -3.33 -14.40
CA LEU A 147 12.81 -3.55 -15.39
C LEU A 147 14.22 -3.51 -14.78
N GLU A 148 14.42 -2.77 -13.68
CA GLU A 148 15.68 -2.83 -12.94
C GLU A 148 15.88 -4.17 -12.21
N LEU A 149 14.80 -4.90 -11.90
CA LEU A 149 14.89 -6.20 -11.24
C LEU A 149 15.44 -7.27 -12.17
N GLU A 150 15.07 -7.26 -13.46
CA GLU A 150 15.61 -8.20 -14.45
C GLU A 150 17.12 -7.98 -14.65
N GLU A 151 17.58 -6.72 -14.71
CA GLU A 151 19.00 -6.37 -14.82
C GLU A 151 19.78 -6.71 -13.53
N LYS A 152 19.18 -6.50 -12.36
CA LYS A 152 19.78 -6.85 -11.05
C LYS A 152 19.80 -8.35 -10.80
N ASN A 153 18.86 -9.13 -11.33
CA ASN A 153 18.89 -10.60 -11.23
C ASN A 153 20.07 -11.21 -12.00
N ALA A 154 20.60 -10.52 -13.01
CA ALA A 154 21.84 -10.93 -13.69
C ALA A 154 23.11 -10.61 -12.88
N SER A 155 23.04 -9.74 -11.85
CA SER A 155 24.22 -9.24 -11.11
C SER A 155 24.26 -9.55 -9.61
N ILE A 156 23.14 -9.92 -8.98
CA ILE A 156 23.07 -10.22 -7.54
C ILE A 156 23.22 -11.72 -7.31
N THR A 157 24.44 -12.22 -7.45
CA THR A 157 24.88 -13.46 -6.77
C THR A 157 25.60 -13.18 -5.45
N ASN A 158 25.75 -11.92 -5.03
CA ASN A 158 26.55 -11.56 -3.87
C ASN A 158 25.96 -10.42 -3.04
N SER A 159 25.13 -10.74 -2.05
CA SER A 159 25.03 -9.92 -0.83
C SER A 159 25.02 -10.84 0.39
N ASN A 160 26.19 -10.92 1.02
CA ASN A 160 26.50 -11.69 2.22
C ASN A 160 25.64 -11.26 3.43
N ASN A 161 25.31 -12.24 4.28
CA ASN A 161 24.89 -12.16 5.69
C ASN A 161 23.38 -12.00 6.05
N GLY A 162 22.46 -12.45 5.20
CA GLY A 162 21.04 -12.62 5.56
C GLY A 162 20.51 -14.01 5.26
N VAL A 163 19.41 -14.41 5.90
CA VAL A 163 18.64 -15.59 5.46
C VAL A 163 18.25 -15.37 4.00
N ASN A 164 18.64 -16.30 3.12
CA ASN A 164 18.29 -16.22 1.71
C ASN A 164 16.81 -16.57 1.53
N TYR A 165 15.94 -15.58 1.73
CA TYR A 165 14.49 -15.75 1.64
C TYR A 165 14.03 -16.16 0.23
N LEU A 166 14.78 -15.82 -0.82
CA LEU A 166 14.49 -16.29 -2.18
C LEU A 166 14.73 -17.80 -2.31
N GLN A 167 15.85 -18.31 -1.78
CA GLN A 167 16.10 -19.75 -1.76
C GLN A 167 15.07 -20.51 -0.91
N TRP A 168 14.59 -19.91 0.19
CA TRP A 168 13.49 -20.48 0.96
C TRP A 168 12.18 -20.49 0.16
N LEU A 169 11.90 -19.44 -0.62
CA LEU A 169 10.74 -19.38 -1.50
C LEU A 169 10.83 -20.39 -2.66
N ASP A 170 12.03 -20.62 -3.21
CA ASP A 170 12.31 -21.60 -4.27
C ASP A 170 11.98 -23.05 -3.84
N SER A 171 12.11 -23.35 -2.54
CA SER A 171 11.80 -24.68 -2.00
C SER A 171 10.32 -24.90 -1.69
N GLN A 172 9.47 -23.87 -1.83
CA GLN A 172 8.04 -23.98 -1.54
C GLN A 172 7.22 -24.33 -2.80
N PRO A 173 6.11 -25.08 -2.65
CA PRO A 173 5.19 -25.30 -3.76
C PRO A 173 4.63 -23.99 -4.35
N PRO A 174 4.27 -23.96 -5.65
CA PRO A 174 3.61 -22.82 -6.25
C PRO A 174 2.33 -22.40 -5.52
N TYR A 175 2.09 -21.09 -5.41
CA TYR A 175 0.90 -20.50 -4.77
C TYR A 175 0.60 -21.02 -3.35
N SER A 176 1.64 -21.36 -2.57
CA SER A 176 1.48 -21.96 -1.25
C SER A 176 1.89 -21.07 -0.08
N VAL A 177 2.59 -19.97 -0.36
CA VAL A 177 3.12 -19.04 0.64
C VAL A 177 2.25 -17.80 0.74
N LEU A 178 1.86 -17.46 1.97
CA LEU A 178 1.29 -16.17 2.33
C LEU A 178 2.42 -15.18 2.64
N TYR A 179 2.58 -14.15 1.83
CA TYR A 179 3.48 -13.05 2.14
C TYR A 179 2.79 -12.09 3.12
N ILE A 180 3.49 -11.63 4.16
CA ILE A 180 2.92 -10.75 5.20
C ILE A 180 3.84 -9.53 5.37
N SER A 181 3.29 -8.34 5.13
CA SER A 181 4.00 -7.07 5.35
C SER A 181 3.01 -5.96 5.73
N MET A 182 3.26 -5.35 6.88
CA MET A 182 2.42 -4.28 7.44
C MET A 182 3.05 -2.89 7.30
N GLY A 183 4.04 -2.73 6.40
CA GLY A 183 4.71 -1.46 6.15
C GLY A 183 5.71 -1.05 7.23
N SER A 184 6.20 0.19 7.14
CA SER A 184 7.19 0.78 8.05
C SER A 184 6.60 1.33 9.35
N PHE A 185 5.27 1.47 9.43
CA PHE A 185 4.55 2.02 10.57
C PHE A 185 3.72 0.92 11.22
N LEU A 186 4.10 0.47 12.43
CA LEU A 186 3.36 -0.56 13.14
C LEU A 186 2.86 -0.04 14.50
N TRP A 187 1.56 0.29 14.54
CA TRP A 187 0.76 0.56 15.73
C TRP A 187 -0.25 -0.57 15.99
N VAL A 188 0.08 -1.81 15.63
CA VAL A 188 -0.72 -2.95 16.07
C VAL A 188 -0.42 -3.20 17.55
N SER A 189 -1.45 -3.32 18.39
CA SER A 189 -1.25 -3.63 19.81
C SER A 189 -0.61 -5.01 19.98
N ASN A 190 0.19 -5.20 21.03
CA ASN A 190 0.82 -6.50 21.31
C ASN A 190 -0.22 -7.63 21.39
N ALA A 191 -1.38 -7.37 22.01
CA ALA A 191 -2.48 -8.33 22.09
C ALA A 191 -3.00 -8.76 20.71
N GLN A 192 -3.14 -7.81 19.76
CA GLN A 192 -3.55 -8.15 18.40
C GLN A 192 -2.44 -8.89 17.64
N MET A 193 -1.16 -8.52 17.84
CA MET A 193 -0.04 -9.24 17.22
C MET A 193 0.05 -10.69 17.73
N ASP A 194 -0.16 -10.92 19.02
CA ASP A 194 -0.16 -12.28 19.59
C ASP A 194 -1.27 -13.15 18.97
N GLU A 195 -2.46 -12.60 18.74
CA GLU A 195 -3.54 -13.31 18.05
C GLU A 195 -3.23 -13.55 16.56
N ILE A 196 -2.56 -12.61 15.86
CA ILE A 196 -2.14 -12.82 14.46
C ILE A 196 -1.08 -13.92 14.37
N ILE A 197 -0.05 -13.88 15.22
CA ILE A 197 1.00 -14.90 15.25
C ILE A 197 0.40 -16.27 15.57
N GLY A 198 -0.47 -16.33 16.59
CA GLY A 198 -1.20 -17.56 16.93
C GLY A 198 -2.05 -18.07 15.77
N GLY A 199 -2.81 -17.19 15.12
CA GLY A 199 -3.71 -17.57 14.03
C GLY A 199 -2.98 -18.04 12.78
N ILE A 200 -1.86 -17.41 12.43
CA ILE A 200 -0.98 -17.88 11.35
C ILE A 200 -0.41 -19.26 11.68
N ARG A 201 0.10 -19.48 12.89
CA ARG A 201 0.60 -20.79 13.31
C ARG A 201 -0.48 -21.87 13.25
N ASP A 202 -1.65 -21.58 13.80
CA ASP A 202 -2.81 -22.50 13.83
C ASP A 202 -3.39 -22.74 12.43
N SER A 203 -3.10 -21.86 11.46
CA SER A 203 -3.53 -22.00 10.08
C SER A 203 -2.80 -23.12 9.34
N GLY A 204 -1.55 -23.42 9.73
CA GLY A 204 -0.68 -24.34 9.02
C GLY A 204 -0.31 -23.88 7.59
N VAL A 205 -0.60 -22.62 7.24
CA VAL A 205 -0.21 -22.00 5.97
C VAL A 205 1.26 -21.59 6.05
N ARG A 206 1.98 -21.78 4.94
CA ARG A 206 3.37 -21.31 4.84
C ARG A 206 3.41 -19.80 4.77
N CYS A 207 4.29 -19.14 5.52
CA CYS A 207 4.36 -17.68 5.48
C CYS A 207 5.78 -17.13 5.37
N LEU A 208 5.91 -16.03 4.63
CA LEU A 208 7.08 -15.15 4.65
C LEU A 208 6.65 -13.82 5.25
N TRP A 209 7.17 -13.47 6.42
CA TRP A 209 6.76 -12.30 7.19
C TRP A 209 7.90 -11.26 7.28
N VAL A 210 7.62 -10.02 6.90
CA VAL A 210 8.52 -8.87 7.14
C VAL A 210 8.20 -8.19 8.47
N SER A 211 9.12 -8.26 9.44
CA SER A 211 8.94 -7.68 10.78
C SER A 211 10.13 -6.82 11.19
N ARG A 212 9.91 -5.51 11.38
CA ARG A 212 10.92 -4.53 11.81
C ARG A 212 10.80 -4.31 13.32
N GLY A 213 11.52 -5.05 14.15
CA GLY A 213 11.47 -4.86 15.61
C GLY A 213 11.99 -6.02 16.45
N GLU A 214 11.88 -5.91 17.78
CA GLU A 214 12.36 -6.92 18.71
C GLU A 214 11.69 -8.27 18.46
N THR A 215 12.52 -9.22 18.05
CA THR A 215 12.20 -10.55 17.54
C THR A 215 11.60 -11.49 18.58
N GLY A 216 11.35 -11.05 19.81
CA GLY A 216 10.92 -11.88 20.94
C GLY A 216 9.67 -12.71 20.66
N GLN A 217 8.64 -12.09 20.07
CA GLN A 217 7.38 -12.76 19.72
C GLN A 217 7.52 -13.71 18.51
N PHE A 218 8.55 -13.51 17.67
CA PHE A 218 8.81 -14.27 16.45
C PHE A 218 9.91 -15.32 16.59
N LYS A 219 10.49 -15.51 17.79
CA LYS A 219 11.63 -16.42 18.03
C LYS A 219 11.38 -17.86 17.58
N ASP A 220 10.14 -18.32 17.67
CA ASP A 220 9.73 -19.67 17.28
C ASP A 220 8.94 -19.70 15.96
N CYS A 221 9.15 -18.72 15.09
CA CYS A 221 8.45 -18.59 13.80
C CYS A 221 9.34 -18.87 12.58
N ASN A 222 10.58 -19.34 12.78
CA ASN A 222 11.49 -19.72 11.70
C ASN A 222 11.62 -21.24 11.64
N ASP A 223 10.95 -21.86 10.67
CA ASP A 223 10.98 -23.29 10.40
C ASP A 223 10.72 -23.57 8.89
N ASP A 224 10.44 -24.83 8.53
CA ASP A 224 10.15 -25.21 7.14
C ASP A 224 8.85 -24.58 6.60
N MET A 225 7.96 -24.10 7.48
CA MET A 225 6.67 -23.52 7.12
C MET A 225 6.69 -21.99 7.18
N SER A 226 7.51 -21.39 8.04
CA SER A 226 7.49 -19.95 8.28
C SER A 226 8.89 -19.36 8.24
N LEU A 227 9.02 -18.21 7.60
CA LEU A 227 10.25 -17.42 7.59
C LEU A 227 9.96 -15.97 7.93
N VAL A 228 10.62 -15.45 8.97
CA VAL A 228 10.54 -14.05 9.38
C VAL A 228 11.85 -13.34 9.04
N VAL A 229 11.74 -12.26 8.28
CA VAL A 229 12.87 -11.42 7.88
C VAL A 229 12.66 -9.96 8.30
N PRO A 230 13.73 -9.20 8.60
CA PRO A 230 13.61 -7.79 8.93
C PRO A 230 13.24 -6.93 7.71
N TRP A 231 13.59 -7.41 6.51
CA TRP A 231 13.38 -6.72 5.25
C TRP A 231 13.48 -7.71 4.08
N CYS A 232 12.77 -7.43 2.98
CA CYS A 232 12.92 -8.13 1.70
C CYS A 232 12.67 -7.16 0.54
N ASP A 233 13.14 -7.53 -0.67
CA ASP A 233 12.70 -6.91 -1.91
C ASP A 233 11.25 -7.38 -2.19
N GLN A 234 10.29 -6.54 -1.78
CA GLN A 234 8.87 -6.90 -1.77
C GLN A 234 8.35 -7.24 -3.16
N LEU A 235 8.72 -6.45 -4.18
CA LEU A 235 8.30 -6.70 -5.55
C LEU A 235 8.84 -8.03 -6.07
N LYS A 236 10.11 -8.38 -5.80
CA LYS A 236 10.66 -9.71 -6.14
C LYS A 236 9.90 -10.83 -5.44
N VAL A 237 9.59 -10.65 -4.17
CA VAL A 237 8.81 -11.63 -3.40
C VAL A 237 7.42 -11.81 -4.01
N LEU A 238 6.68 -10.72 -4.23
CA LEU A 238 5.33 -10.76 -4.80
C LEU A 238 5.30 -11.42 -6.19
N CYS A 239 6.33 -11.22 -7.01
CA CYS A 239 6.47 -11.86 -8.32
C CYS A 239 6.93 -13.33 -8.25
N HIS A 240 7.27 -13.86 -7.08
CA HIS A 240 7.77 -15.22 -6.93
C HIS A 240 6.64 -16.26 -7.07
N SER A 241 6.92 -17.36 -7.79
CA SER A 241 5.90 -18.38 -8.14
C SER A 241 5.26 -19.09 -6.95
N SER A 242 5.95 -19.14 -5.81
CA SER A 242 5.43 -19.74 -4.57
C SER A 242 4.48 -18.84 -3.79
N ILE A 243 4.44 -17.53 -4.06
CA ILE A 243 3.49 -16.61 -3.41
C ILE A 243 2.07 -16.90 -3.92
N GLY A 244 1.18 -17.24 -2.99
CA GLY A 244 -0.23 -17.46 -3.26
C GLY A 244 -1.11 -16.25 -2.95
N ALA A 245 -0.72 -15.45 -1.96
CA ALA A 245 -1.43 -14.24 -1.57
C ALA A 245 -0.57 -13.29 -0.71
N PHE A 246 -1.08 -12.08 -0.49
CA PHE A 246 -0.41 -11.03 0.28
C PHE A 246 -1.30 -10.50 1.41
N TRP A 247 -0.89 -10.67 2.66
CA TRP A 247 -1.49 -9.99 3.80
C TRP A 247 -0.85 -8.61 3.98
N THR A 248 -1.63 -7.56 3.76
CA THR A 248 -1.18 -6.17 3.72
C THR A 248 -1.98 -5.24 4.63
N HIS A 249 -1.30 -4.21 5.15
CA HIS A 249 -1.91 -3.05 5.79
C HIS A 249 -2.59 -2.08 4.80
N CYS A 250 -2.54 -2.35 3.48
CA CYS A 250 -3.15 -1.52 2.43
C CYS A 250 -2.43 -0.20 2.15
N GLY A 251 -1.10 -0.15 2.33
CA GLY A 251 -0.30 0.95 1.80
C GLY A 251 -0.33 0.98 0.27
N TRP A 252 -0.38 2.18 -0.33
CA TRP A 252 -0.60 2.34 -1.77
C TRP A 252 0.48 1.70 -2.64
N ASN A 253 1.76 1.92 -2.33
CA ASN A 253 2.87 1.34 -3.10
C ASN A 253 2.82 -0.19 -3.08
N SER A 254 2.65 -0.79 -1.89
CA SER A 254 2.50 -2.24 -1.76
C SER A 254 1.28 -2.79 -2.50
N THR A 255 0.20 -2.00 -2.56
CA THR A 255 -1.02 -2.35 -3.32
C THR A 255 -0.73 -2.37 -4.82
N LEU A 256 -0.04 -1.36 -5.35
CA LEU A 256 0.35 -1.32 -6.77
C LEU A 256 1.32 -2.46 -7.13
N GLU A 257 2.29 -2.79 -6.27
CA GLU A 257 3.18 -3.93 -6.49
C GLU A 257 2.41 -5.26 -6.53
N ALA A 258 1.43 -5.45 -5.64
CA ALA A 258 0.60 -6.65 -5.63
C ALA A 258 -0.31 -6.74 -6.87
N VAL A 259 -0.88 -5.62 -7.30
CA VAL A 259 -1.64 -5.52 -8.56
C VAL A 259 -0.77 -5.87 -9.75
N PHE A 260 0.46 -5.34 -9.82
CA PHE A 260 1.42 -5.66 -10.87
C PHE A 260 1.86 -7.14 -10.86
N ALA A 261 2.00 -7.73 -9.68
CA ALA A 261 2.33 -9.15 -9.52
C ALA A 261 1.12 -10.09 -9.72
N GLY A 262 -0.12 -9.56 -9.75
CA GLY A 262 -1.34 -10.35 -9.87
C GLY A 262 -1.64 -11.18 -8.62
N VAL A 263 -1.21 -10.70 -7.44
CA VAL A 263 -1.33 -11.40 -6.17
C VAL A 263 -2.58 -10.92 -5.42
N PRO A 264 -3.48 -11.83 -5.00
CA PRO A 264 -4.64 -11.45 -4.22
C PRO A 264 -4.26 -10.99 -2.81
N MET A 265 -5.06 -10.10 -2.22
CA MET A 265 -4.71 -9.42 -0.97
C MET A 265 -5.66 -9.74 0.20
N LEU A 266 -5.09 -10.09 1.36
CA LEU A 266 -5.80 -10.11 2.63
C LEU A 266 -5.54 -8.78 3.34
N THR A 267 -6.58 -7.97 3.53
CA THR A 267 -6.42 -6.58 4.00
C THR A 267 -6.62 -6.47 5.51
N PHE A 268 -5.71 -5.78 6.18
CA PHE A 268 -5.82 -5.37 7.58
C PHE A 268 -5.45 -3.89 7.70
N PRO A 269 -6.34 -2.97 7.27
CA PRO A 269 -6.06 -1.54 7.31
C PRO A 269 -5.93 -1.05 8.76
N ILE A 270 -4.93 -0.23 9.03
CA ILE A 270 -4.64 0.29 10.37
C ILE A 270 -5.25 1.70 10.53
N PHE A 271 -4.97 2.62 9.61
CA PHE A 271 -5.45 4.02 9.69
C PHE A 271 -5.37 4.75 8.34
N TRP A 272 -6.02 5.93 8.26
CA TRP A 272 -5.94 6.88 7.15
C TRP A 272 -6.41 6.34 5.79
N ASP A 273 -5.55 6.37 4.78
CA ASP A 273 -5.78 5.99 3.39
C ASP A 273 -5.89 4.47 3.22
N GLN A 274 -5.35 3.71 4.17
CA GLN A 274 -5.44 2.26 4.17
C GLN A 274 -6.88 1.76 4.23
N VAL A 275 -7.77 2.48 4.93
CA VAL A 275 -9.18 2.12 5.08
C VAL A 275 -9.91 2.16 3.72
N PRO A 276 -9.92 3.29 2.98
CA PRO A 276 -10.52 3.31 1.65
C PRO A 276 -9.77 2.41 0.65
N ILE A 277 -8.45 2.27 0.73
CA ILE A 277 -7.71 1.33 -0.14
C ILE A 277 -8.19 -0.12 0.11
N SER A 278 -8.39 -0.53 1.37
CA SER A 278 -8.97 -1.83 1.70
C SER A 278 -10.35 -2.01 1.08
N LYS A 279 -11.20 -0.98 1.10
CA LYS A 279 -12.51 -1.02 0.43
C LYS A 279 -12.38 -1.21 -1.08
N HIS A 280 -11.46 -0.50 -1.74
CA HIS A 280 -11.21 -0.68 -3.17
C HIS A 280 -10.76 -2.10 -3.51
N ILE A 281 -9.81 -2.64 -2.75
CA ILE A 281 -9.32 -4.02 -2.91
C ILE A 281 -10.45 -5.04 -2.80
N VAL A 282 -11.33 -4.88 -1.81
CA VAL A 282 -12.32 -5.89 -1.43
C VAL A 282 -13.62 -5.77 -2.21
N GLU A 283 -14.13 -4.53 -2.39
CA GLU A 283 -15.47 -4.29 -2.91
C GLU A 283 -15.47 -3.87 -4.38
N ASP A 284 -14.54 -2.99 -4.80
CA ASP A 284 -14.53 -2.45 -6.15
C ASP A 284 -13.76 -3.36 -7.11
N TRP A 285 -12.49 -3.62 -6.83
CA TRP A 285 -11.62 -4.48 -7.63
C TRP A 285 -11.87 -5.96 -7.34
N LYS A 286 -12.34 -6.27 -6.12
CA LYS A 286 -12.66 -7.62 -5.66
C LYS A 286 -11.48 -8.60 -5.86
N ILE A 287 -10.29 -8.13 -5.54
CA ILE A 287 -9.01 -8.85 -5.59
C ILE A 287 -8.51 -9.22 -4.19
N GLY A 288 -9.36 -9.07 -3.17
CA GLY A 288 -8.98 -9.37 -1.81
C GLY A 288 -10.13 -9.50 -0.83
N TRP A 289 -9.82 -9.94 0.39
CA TRP A 289 -10.75 -10.06 1.51
C TRP A 289 -10.31 -9.19 2.68
N LYS A 290 -11.26 -8.73 3.49
CA LYS A 290 -10.99 -7.95 4.71
C LYS A 290 -10.94 -8.84 5.94
N VAL A 291 -9.87 -8.72 6.72
CA VAL A 291 -9.85 -9.22 8.09
C VAL A 291 -10.78 -8.33 8.91
N LYS A 292 -11.96 -8.85 9.24
CA LYS A 292 -12.98 -8.09 9.97
C LYS A 292 -12.57 -7.92 11.42
N LYS A 293 -12.66 -6.68 11.90
CA LYS A 293 -12.45 -6.31 13.30
C LYS A 293 -13.74 -5.65 13.76
N ASP A 294 -14.64 -6.43 14.36
CA ASP A 294 -15.94 -5.94 14.80
C ASP A 294 -15.78 -5.16 16.12
N VAL A 295 -15.43 -5.84 17.22
CA VAL A 295 -15.13 -5.22 18.52
C VAL A 295 -13.93 -5.93 19.16
N GLY A 296 -12.94 -5.16 19.63
CA GLY A 296 -11.76 -5.72 20.30
C GLY A 296 -10.69 -6.24 19.33
N VAL A 297 -10.04 -7.36 19.67
CA VAL A 297 -9.02 -7.99 18.83
C VAL A 297 -9.64 -9.08 17.97
N VAL A 298 -9.16 -9.24 16.75
CA VAL A 298 -9.49 -10.41 15.92
C VAL A 298 -8.77 -11.60 16.51
N THR A 299 -9.51 -12.66 16.84
CA THR A 299 -8.95 -13.83 17.53
C THR A 299 -8.13 -14.70 16.58
N ARG A 300 -7.19 -15.47 17.14
CA ARG A 300 -6.38 -16.45 16.41
C ARG A 300 -7.22 -17.48 15.67
N SER A 301 -8.38 -17.85 16.23
CA SER A 301 -9.28 -18.83 15.60
C SER A 301 -9.89 -18.24 14.32
N GLU A 302 -10.37 -17.00 14.40
CA GLU A 302 -10.92 -16.29 13.24
C GLU A 302 -9.85 -16.06 12.17
N ILE A 303 -8.64 -15.67 12.59
CA ILE A 303 -7.50 -15.50 11.69
C ILE A 303 -7.11 -16.83 11.02
N SER A 304 -7.01 -17.91 11.80
CA SER A 304 -6.64 -19.23 11.29
C SER A 304 -7.65 -19.73 10.24
N GLU A 305 -8.93 -19.63 10.54
CA GLU A 305 -9.99 -20.04 9.60
C GLU A 305 -9.96 -19.17 8.33
N LEU A 306 -9.86 -17.85 8.48
CA LEU A 306 -9.82 -16.92 7.36
C LEU A 306 -8.62 -17.17 6.46
N VAL A 307 -7.42 -17.34 7.04
CA VAL A 307 -6.18 -17.60 6.30
C VAL A 307 -6.24 -18.94 5.58
N LYS A 308 -6.76 -20.01 6.21
CA LYS A 308 -6.96 -21.31 5.55
C LYS A 308 -7.86 -21.19 4.33
N ARG A 309 -9.01 -20.51 4.48
CA ARG A 309 -9.96 -20.32 3.39
C ARG A 309 -9.41 -19.46 2.26
N PHE A 310 -8.69 -18.39 2.61
CA PHE A 310 -8.10 -17.48 1.64
C PHE A 310 -6.93 -18.12 0.87
N MET A 311 -6.23 -19.06 1.48
CA MET A 311 -5.13 -19.79 0.82
C MET A 311 -5.58 -21.09 0.14
N ASP A 312 -6.87 -21.44 0.21
CA ASP A 312 -7.38 -22.65 -0.44
C ASP A 312 -7.43 -22.48 -1.96
N ASN A 313 -6.69 -23.35 -2.67
CA ASN A 313 -6.68 -23.41 -4.13
C ASN A 313 -7.93 -24.08 -4.72
N LYS A 314 -8.75 -24.74 -3.88
CA LYS A 314 -10.02 -25.37 -4.27
C LYS A 314 -11.23 -24.47 -4.06
N SER A 315 -11.07 -23.31 -3.42
CA SER A 315 -12.15 -22.35 -3.18
C SER A 315 -12.52 -21.61 -4.46
N ASP A 316 -13.77 -21.76 -4.91
CA ASP A 316 -14.31 -21.05 -6.09
C ASP A 316 -14.26 -19.53 -5.90
N GLU A 317 -14.60 -19.07 -4.68
CA GLU A 317 -14.53 -17.65 -4.32
C GLU A 317 -13.09 -17.13 -4.45
N MET A 318 -12.12 -17.90 -3.97
CA MET A 318 -10.71 -17.52 -4.06
C MET A 318 -10.17 -17.57 -5.48
N ASN A 319 -10.62 -18.55 -6.28
CA ASN A 319 -10.25 -18.66 -7.69
C ASN A 319 -10.79 -17.47 -8.50
N ALA A 320 -12.00 -16.99 -8.21
CA ALA A 320 -12.54 -15.77 -8.80
C ALA A 320 -11.70 -14.53 -8.41
N THR A 321 -11.29 -14.42 -7.15
CA THR A 321 -10.40 -13.36 -6.66
C THR A 321 -9.04 -13.37 -7.38
N ARG A 322 -8.40 -14.55 -7.51
CA ARG A 322 -7.14 -14.72 -8.26
C ARG A 322 -7.29 -14.36 -9.73
N GLN A 323 -8.41 -14.71 -10.36
CA GLN A 323 -8.67 -14.40 -11.76
C GLN A 323 -8.75 -12.89 -11.98
N ARG A 324 -9.45 -12.15 -11.12
CA ARG A 324 -9.51 -10.68 -11.17
C ARG A 324 -8.15 -10.04 -10.94
N ALA A 325 -7.37 -10.56 -9.99
CA ALA A 325 -6.01 -10.08 -9.75
C ALA A 325 -5.12 -10.26 -10.99
N LYS A 326 -5.23 -11.38 -11.71
CA LYS A 326 -4.54 -11.63 -12.98
C LYS A 326 -5.00 -10.71 -14.12
N GLU A 327 -6.27 -10.33 -14.15
CA GLU A 327 -6.77 -9.37 -15.15
C GLU A 327 -6.18 -7.98 -14.91
N LEU A 328 -6.17 -7.50 -13.67
CA LEU A 328 -5.54 -6.24 -13.31
C LEU A 328 -4.02 -6.26 -13.49
N GLN A 329 -3.36 -7.40 -13.25
CA GLN A 329 -1.95 -7.58 -13.58
C GLN A 329 -1.67 -7.31 -15.06
N LYS A 330 -2.48 -7.86 -15.97
CA LYS A 330 -2.29 -7.65 -17.41
C LYS A 330 -2.42 -6.17 -17.76
N SER A 331 -3.43 -5.49 -17.24
CA SER A 331 -3.62 -4.05 -17.45
C SER A 331 -2.45 -3.22 -16.89
N SER A 332 -2.01 -3.56 -15.68
CA SER A 332 -0.88 -2.92 -14.98
C SER A 332 0.43 -3.07 -15.76
N GLN A 333 0.79 -4.30 -16.15
CA GLN A 333 2.00 -4.60 -16.91
C GLN A 333 1.96 -4.01 -18.33
N MET A 334 0.81 -4.05 -19.01
CA MET A 334 0.64 -3.42 -20.32
C MET A 334 0.88 -1.91 -20.24
N THR A 335 0.32 -1.25 -19.23
CA THR A 335 0.51 0.20 -19.01
C THR A 335 1.97 0.52 -18.75
N HIS A 336 2.65 -0.26 -17.90
CA HIS A 336 4.07 -0.10 -17.60
C HIS A 336 4.93 -0.22 -18.87
N LEU A 337 4.67 -1.23 -19.72
CA LEU A 337 5.37 -1.41 -20.99
C LEU A 337 5.13 -0.24 -21.96
N LEU A 338 3.89 0.24 -22.08
CA LEU A 338 3.55 1.37 -22.95
C LEU A 338 4.26 2.66 -22.52
N GLN A 339 4.42 2.90 -21.22
CA GLN A 339 5.19 4.03 -20.70
C GLN A 339 6.67 3.89 -21.05
N TYR A 340 7.24 2.68 -20.91
CA TYR A 340 8.61 2.42 -21.30
C TYR A 340 8.83 2.63 -22.80
N CYS A 341 7.99 2.09 -23.68
CA CYS A 341 8.10 2.27 -25.12
C CYS A 341 8.03 3.74 -25.55
N LYS A 342 7.16 4.55 -24.92
CA LYS A 342 7.09 6.00 -25.19
C LYS A 342 8.38 6.73 -24.82
N ARG A 343 9.14 6.24 -23.84
CA ARG A 343 10.44 6.80 -23.45
C ARG A 343 11.52 6.64 -24.53
N TRP A 344 11.42 5.62 -25.37
CA TRP A 344 12.38 5.30 -26.44
C TRP A 344 11.93 5.73 -27.84
N ALA A 345 10.73 6.30 -27.97
CA ALA A 345 10.18 6.77 -29.24
C ALA A 345 10.49 8.24 -29.55
N ILE A 346 11.36 8.88 -28.76
CA ILE A 346 11.90 10.23 -28.94
C ILE A 346 13.41 10.11 -29.10
#